data_AF-A0AAU8ALS4-F1
#
_entry.id   AF-A0AAU8ALS4-F1
#
_cell.length_a   1.000
_cell.length_b   1.000
_cell.length_c   1.000
_cell.angle_alpha   90.00
_cell.angle_beta   90.00
_cell.angle_gamma   90.00
#
_symmetry.space_group_name_H-M   'P 1'
#
loop_
_entity.id
_entity.type
_entity.pdbx_description
1 polymer ?
#
loop_
_entity_poly.entity_id
_entity_poly.type
_entity_poly.pdbx_seq_one_letter_code
_entity_poly.pdbx_strand_id
1 'polypeptide(L)'
;MSQPDAPEWRDGDVPVSPRFDDPYYSLENGLSETRHTFHAGNGLPARLRDGFHVAELGFGTGLNLLATLALWRESGVAGQLRFTTFEAFPLAAADMLRAQAPFPELAPIAAELAPFWQAEARAFTLPDLRFTMVEGDARQTLPAWPEQADAWFLDGFSPAKNPELWGPELMGEVARHTAPGGSAATYTAAGHVRRALAEAGFEVERRPGHGRKRHMTVARKP
;
A
#
# COMPACT_ATOMS: atom_id res chain seq x y z
N MET A 1 5.15 5.87 -23.82
CA MET A 1 5.01 5.97 -22.36
C MET A 1 4.81 7.43 -22.05
N SER A 2 3.63 7.83 -21.56
CA SER A 2 3.44 9.20 -21.06
C SER A 2 4.32 9.36 -19.83
N GLN A 3 5.02 10.49 -19.69
CA GLN A 3 5.67 10.84 -18.43
C GLN A 3 4.65 10.73 -17.27
N PRO A 4 5.06 10.26 -16.09
CA PRO A 4 4.25 10.44 -14.89
C PRO A 4 4.04 11.94 -14.69
N ASP A 5 2.80 12.36 -14.47
CA ASP A 5 2.51 13.75 -14.16
C ASP A 5 3.16 14.06 -12.81
N ALA A 6 4.11 14.99 -12.79
CA ALA A 6 4.79 15.41 -11.56
C ALA A 6 3.74 15.86 -10.52
N PRO A 7 3.90 15.49 -9.23
CA PRO A 7 2.93 15.85 -8.20
C PRO A 7 2.88 17.37 -7.99
N GLU A 8 1.67 17.87 -7.76
CA GLU A 8 1.48 19.22 -7.23
C GLU A 8 1.71 19.22 -5.71
N TRP A 9 2.48 20.18 -5.22
CA TRP A 9 2.78 20.29 -3.79
C TRP A 9 1.87 21.34 -3.15
N ARG A 10 0.89 20.89 -2.37
CA ARG A 10 -0.05 21.77 -1.63
C ARG A 10 0.39 21.91 -0.18
N ASP A 11 0.11 23.07 0.42
CA ASP A 11 0.47 23.38 1.81
C ASP A 11 1.95 23.09 2.15
N GLY A 12 2.83 23.35 1.18
CA GLY A 12 4.27 23.13 1.25
C GLY A 12 4.69 21.71 0.84
N ASP A 13 4.21 20.70 1.55
CA ASP A 13 4.80 19.35 1.49
C ASP A 13 3.78 18.23 1.18
N VAL A 14 2.50 18.53 0.89
CA VAL A 14 1.52 17.48 0.52
C VAL A 14 1.64 17.19 -0.98
N PRO A 15 2.10 16.01 -1.40
CA PRO A 15 2.04 15.63 -2.80
C PRO A 15 0.60 15.28 -3.20
N VAL A 16 0.11 15.91 -4.25
CA VAL A 16 -1.21 15.69 -4.85
C VAL A 16 -1.02 15.24 -6.28
N SER A 17 -1.70 14.16 -6.67
CA SER A 17 -1.67 13.72 -8.06
C SER A 17 -2.54 14.65 -8.91
N PRO A 18 -1.99 15.32 -9.95
CA PRO A 18 -2.81 16.15 -10.84
C PRO A 18 -3.83 15.32 -11.62
N ARG A 19 -3.46 14.07 -11.93
CA ARG A 19 -4.28 13.12 -12.70
C ARG A 19 -5.55 12.71 -11.96
N PHE A 20 -5.42 12.46 -10.66
CA PHE A 20 -6.54 11.98 -9.83
C PHE A 20 -7.14 13.10 -8.97
N ASP A 21 -6.48 14.26 -8.89
CA ASP A 21 -6.84 15.40 -8.02
C ASP A 21 -7.18 14.91 -6.59
N ASP A 22 -6.24 14.15 -6.03
CA ASP A 22 -6.34 13.48 -4.73
C ASP A 22 -4.93 13.39 -4.12
N PRO A 23 -4.73 13.69 -2.82
CA PRO A 23 -3.43 13.60 -2.18
C PRO A 23 -2.94 12.14 -2.07
N TYR A 24 -1.62 11.93 -2.16
CA TYR A 24 -1.02 10.60 -1.96
C TYR A 24 -1.11 10.13 -0.49
N TYR A 25 -1.13 11.06 0.46
CA TYR A 25 -1.42 10.80 1.87
C TYR A 25 -1.82 12.11 2.57
N SER A 26 -2.34 12.02 3.80
CA SER A 26 -2.54 13.20 4.65
C SER A 26 -1.24 13.58 5.36
N LEU A 27 -0.75 14.82 5.23
CA LEU A 27 0.49 15.25 5.93
C LEU A 27 0.35 15.22 7.45
N GLU A 28 -0.78 15.68 8.00
CA GLU A 28 -0.93 15.78 9.46
C GLU A 28 -0.87 14.40 10.16
N ASN A 29 -1.18 13.31 9.44
CA ASN A 29 -1.41 11.99 10.05
C ASN A 29 -1.07 10.81 9.12
N GLY A 30 -0.23 10.97 8.10
CA GLY A 30 -0.01 9.94 7.06
C GLY A 30 0.51 8.63 7.64
N LEU A 31 1.56 8.71 8.46
CA LEU A 31 2.14 7.54 9.12
C LEU A 31 1.19 6.90 10.15
N SER A 32 0.48 7.72 10.94
CA SER A 32 -0.48 7.20 11.91
C SER A 32 -1.70 6.57 11.23
N GLU A 33 -2.11 7.08 10.07
CA GLU A 33 -3.15 6.49 9.24
C GLU A 33 -2.67 5.17 8.63
N THR A 34 -1.46 5.08 8.10
CA THR A 34 -0.87 3.82 7.62
C THR A 34 -0.87 2.76 8.73
N ARG A 35 -0.42 3.14 9.94
CA ARG A 35 -0.42 2.25 11.12
C ARG A 35 -1.83 1.80 11.50
N HIS A 36 -2.79 2.72 11.54
CA HIS A 36 -4.18 2.42 11.90
C HIS A 36 -4.88 1.54 10.84
N THR A 37 -4.81 1.95 9.58
CA THR A 37 -5.56 1.35 8.49
C THR A 37 -4.91 0.05 8.05
N PHE A 38 -3.62 0.08 7.71
CA PHE A 38 -2.96 -1.05 7.05
C PHE A 38 -2.33 -2.00 8.05
N HIS A 39 -1.59 -1.52 9.05
CA HIS A 39 -0.99 -2.41 10.04
C HIS A 39 -2.04 -3.02 10.97
N ALA A 40 -2.77 -2.19 11.72
CA ALA A 40 -3.78 -2.70 12.65
C ALA A 40 -4.98 -3.34 11.93
N GLY A 41 -5.35 -2.87 10.74
CA GLY A 41 -6.38 -3.49 9.91
C GLY A 41 -6.03 -4.91 9.46
N ASN A 42 -4.75 -5.19 9.21
CA ASN A 42 -4.26 -6.54 8.88
C ASN A 42 -3.76 -7.33 10.10
N GLY A 43 -3.90 -6.81 11.33
CA GLY A 43 -3.46 -7.48 12.56
C GLY A 43 -1.94 -7.58 12.72
N LEU A 44 -1.20 -6.61 12.19
CA LEU A 44 0.24 -6.49 12.37
C LEU A 44 0.55 -5.70 13.66
N PRO A 45 1.64 -6.03 14.38
CA PRO A 45 2.71 -6.97 14.04
C PRO A 45 2.43 -8.43 14.41
N ALA A 46 1.31 -8.76 15.05
CA ALA A 46 1.08 -10.08 15.66
C ALA A 46 1.12 -11.28 14.68
N ARG A 47 0.97 -11.05 13.38
CA ARG A 47 1.05 -12.08 12.33
C ARG A 47 2.39 -12.17 11.62
N LEU A 48 3.32 -11.26 11.92
CA LEU A 48 4.63 -11.25 11.28
C LEU A 48 5.39 -12.54 11.61
N ARG A 49 6.03 -13.09 10.59
CA ARG A 49 6.86 -14.29 10.60
C ARG A 49 7.80 -14.22 9.40
N ASP A 50 8.84 -15.04 9.38
CA ASP A 50 9.70 -15.16 8.20
C ASP A 50 8.88 -15.40 6.92
N GLY A 51 9.23 -14.67 5.87
CA GLY A 51 8.57 -14.70 4.57
C GLY A 51 7.15 -14.12 4.55
N PHE A 52 6.71 -13.37 5.58
CA PHE A 52 5.40 -12.71 5.56
C PHE A 52 5.31 -11.78 4.35
N HIS A 53 4.26 -11.94 3.55
CA HIS A 53 4.13 -11.25 2.27
C HIS A 53 3.01 -10.23 2.29
N VAL A 54 3.38 -8.96 2.22
CA VAL A 54 2.45 -7.84 1.98
C VAL A 54 2.35 -7.59 0.47
N ALA A 55 1.13 -7.52 -0.04
CA ALA A 55 0.86 -6.98 -1.37
C ALA A 55 0.07 -5.68 -1.28
N GLU A 56 0.32 -4.76 -2.21
CA GLU A 56 -0.27 -3.43 -2.22
C GLU A 56 -0.77 -3.06 -3.62
N LEU A 57 -1.93 -2.42 -3.68
CA LEU A 57 -2.37 -1.68 -4.86
C LEU A 57 -2.02 -0.21 -4.65
N GLY A 58 -1.32 0.41 -5.60
CA GLY A 58 -0.90 1.81 -5.52
C GLY A 58 0.27 2.04 -4.57
N PHE A 59 1.49 2.15 -5.12
CA PHE A 59 2.69 2.40 -4.32
C PHE A 59 2.81 3.86 -3.89
N GLY A 60 2.48 4.76 -4.82
CA GLY A 60 2.57 6.20 -4.63
C GLY A 60 3.95 6.64 -4.14
N THR A 61 4.00 7.08 -2.88
CA THR A 61 5.22 7.63 -2.26
C THR A 61 6.09 6.57 -1.58
N GLY A 62 5.60 5.34 -1.44
CA GLY A 62 6.27 4.26 -0.70
C GLY A 62 6.13 4.34 0.82
N LEU A 63 5.27 5.21 1.34
CA LEU A 63 5.07 5.39 2.79
C LEU A 63 4.70 4.07 3.50
N ASN A 64 3.82 3.27 2.91
CA ASN A 64 3.42 1.99 3.48
C ASN A 64 4.58 1.00 3.56
N LEU A 65 5.46 0.94 2.55
CA LEU A 65 6.67 0.11 2.59
C LEU A 65 7.59 0.56 3.74
N LEU A 66 7.88 1.87 3.84
CA LEU A 66 8.75 2.40 4.89
C LEU A 66 8.20 2.08 6.29
N ALA A 67 6.91 2.35 6.50
CA ALA A 67 6.24 2.08 7.78
C ALA A 67 6.23 0.58 8.11
N THR A 68 6.06 -0.28 7.12
CA THR A 68 6.00 -1.73 7.32
C THR A 68 7.38 -2.33 7.59
N LEU A 69 8.43 -1.83 6.94
CA LEU A 69 9.80 -2.23 7.24
C LEU A 69 10.22 -1.74 8.64
N ALA A 70 9.78 -0.55 9.06
CA ALA A 70 9.97 -0.10 10.44
C ALA A 70 9.30 -1.05 11.44
N LEU A 71 8.01 -1.37 11.22
CA LEU A 71 7.26 -2.30 12.07
C LEU A 71 7.91 -3.69 12.11
N TRP A 72 8.41 -4.18 10.97
CA TRP A 72 9.13 -5.45 10.88
C TRP A 72 10.37 -5.45 11.78
N ARG A 73 11.23 -4.44 11.65
CA ARG A 73 12.46 -4.30 12.44
C ARG A 73 12.17 -4.14 13.93
N GLU A 74 11.14 -3.37 14.29
CA GLU A 74 10.68 -3.18 15.67
C GLU A 74 10.11 -4.48 16.28
N SER A 75 9.48 -5.33 15.48
CA SER A 75 8.89 -6.59 15.96
C SER A 75 9.93 -7.63 16.42
N GLY A 76 11.19 -7.49 15.98
CA GLY A 76 12.26 -8.44 16.27
C GLY A 76 12.11 -9.80 15.58
N VAL A 77 11.17 -9.94 14.64
CA VAL A 77 11.01 -11.16 13.85
C VAL A 77 12.26 -11.38 12.98
N ALA A 78 12.85 -12.57 13.08
CA ALA A 78 13.95 -12.98 12.23
C ALA A 78 13.44 -13.40 10.84
N GLY A 79 14.28 -13.23 9.82
CA GLY A 79 13.97 -13.59 8.45
C GLY A 79 13.71 -12.38 7.56
N GLN A 80 12.91 -12.56 6.51
CA GLN A 80 12.68 -11.56 5.48
C GLN A 80 11.20 -11.20 5.31
N LEU A 81 10.89 -9.90 5.34
CA LEU A 81 9.63 -9.34 4.86
C LEU A 81 9.60 -9.38 3.33
N ARG A 82 8.48 -9.80 2.73
CA ARG A 82 8.23 -9.67 1.29
C ARG A 82 7.21 -8.57 1.07
N PHE A 83 7.51 -7.65 0.15
CA PHE A 83 6.62 -6.55 -0.19
C PHE A 83 6.49 -6.45 -1.71
N THR A 84 5.29 -6.69 -2.22
CA THR A 84 4.97 -6.50 -3.64
C THR A 84 3.96 -5.37 -3.81
N THR A 85 4.20 -4.43 -4.72
CA THR A 85 3.28 -3.33 -5.00
C THR A 85 2.97 -3.25 -6.49
N PHE A 86 1.75 -2.83 -6.83
CA PHE A 86 1.30 -2.63 -8.21
C PHE A 86 1.11 -1.13 -8.46
N GLU A 87 1.92 -0.56 -9.35
CA GLU A 87 1.95 0.88 -9.60
C GLU A 87 1.93 1.19 -11.10
N ALA A 88 0.92 1.95 -11.52
CA ALA A 88 0.75 2.31 -12.93
C ALA A 88 1.63 3.52 -13.32
N PHE A 89 1.90 4.43 -12.36
CA PHE A 89 2.59 5.68 -12.60
C PHE A 89 3.62 5.95 -11.48
N PRO A 90 4.76 5.23 -11.48
CA PRO A 90 5.79 5.43 -10.46
C PRO A 90 6.26 6.89 -10.42
N LEU A 91 6.34 7.45 -9.21
CA LEU A 91 6.87 8.79 -8.99
C LEU A 91 8.36 8.83 -9.29
N ALA A 92 8.86 10.00 -9.72
CA ALA A 92 10.29 10.22 -9.84
C ALA A 92 10.94 10.12 -8.45
N ALA A 93 12.20 9.64 -8.41
CA ALA A 93 12.93 9.46 -7.16
C ALA A 93 12.98 10.73 -6.30
N ALA A 94 13.16 11.90 -6.92
CA ALA A 94 13.19 13.17 -6.21
C ALA A 94 11.85 13.48 -5.50
N ASP A 95 10.73 13.17 -6.14
CA ASP A 95 9.40 13.40 -5.57
C ASP A 95 9.09 12.41 -4.44
N MET A 96 9.47 11.14 -4.60
CA MET A 96 9.36 10.15 -3.53
C MET A 96 10.17 10.58 -2.30
N LEU A 97 11.44 10.94 -2.47
CA LEU A 97 12.31 11.35 -1.37
C LEU A 97 11.79 12.60 -0.68
N ARG A 98 11.29 13.58 -1.44
CA ARG A 98 10.64 14.77 -0.87
C ARG A 98 9.37 14.39 -0.09
N ALA A 99 8.57 13.46 -0.60
CA ALA A 99 7.36 12.99 0.08
C ALA A 99 7.66 12.15 1.32
N GLN A 100 8.86 11.58 1.46
CA GLN A 100 9.24 10.79 2.62
C GLN A 100 9.88 11.64 3.73
N ALA A 101 10.46 12.80 3.38
CA ALA A 101 11.16 13.68 4.31
C ALA A 101 10.33 14.17 5.52
N PRO A 102 9.00 14.39 5.43
CA PRO A 102 8.19 14.79 6.58
C PRO A 102 8.06 13.73 7.69
N PHE A 103 8.55 12.50 7.49
CA PHE A 103 8.44 11.40 8.46
C PHE A 103 9.81 11.08 9.11
N PRO A 104 10.26 11.87 10.10
CA PRO A 104 11.60 11.72 10.69
C PRO A 104 11.82 10.36 11.36
N GLU A 105 10.76 9.73 11.87
CA GLU A 105 10.80 8.37 12.41
C GLU A 105 11.25 7.33 11.36
N LEU A 106 10.94 7.57 10.09
CA LEU A 106 11.27 6.69 8.98
C LEU A 106 12.56 7.10 8.27
N ALA A 107 13.20 8.20 8.67
CA ALA A 107 14.36 8.76 7.97
C ALA A 107 15.53 7.78 7.77
N PRO A 108 15.89 6.92 8.76
CA PRO A 108 16.94 5.91 8.54
C PRO A 108 16.59 4.92 7.42
N ILE A 109 15.32 4.49 7.35
CA ILE A 109 14.85 3.55 6.34
C ILE A 109 14.73 4.25 4.98
N ALA A 110 14.20 5.47 4.95
CA ALA A 110 14.12 6.27 3.74
C ALA A 110 15.52 6.50 3.13
N ALA A 111 16.53 6.81 3.96
CA ALA A 111 17.91 6.96 3.53
C ALA A 111 18.52 5.65 3.00
N GLU A 112 18.22 4.52 3.63
CA GLU A 112 18.66 3.19 3.17
C GLU A 112 18.03 2.82 1.82
N LEU A 113 16.76 3.17 1.59
CA LEU A 113 16.05 2.85 0.34
C LEU A 113 16.28 3.88 -0.78
N ALA A 114 16.74 5.09 -0.46
CA ALA A 114 16.95 6.17 -1.43
C ALA A 114 17.80 5.78 -2.66
N PRO A 115 18.92 5.04 -2.53
CA PRO A 115 19.71 4.64 -3.70
C PRO A 115 18.94 3.76 -4.69
N PHE A 116 18.00 2.93 -4.22
CA PHE A 116 17.18 2.09 -5.08
C PHE A 116 16.17 2.92 -5.88
N TRP A 117 15.57 3.94 -5.25
CA TRP A 117 14.69 4.89 -5.96
C TRP A 117 15.45 5.67 -7.01
N GLN A 118 16.64 6.18 -6.68
CA GLN A 118 17.50 6.92 -7.61
C GLN A 118 17.99 6.06 -8.79
N ALA A 119 18.15 4.76 -8.58
CA ALA A 119 18.47 3.79 -9.63
C ALA A 119 17.22 3.30 -10.39
N GLU A 120 16.04 3.83 -10.08
CA GLU A 120 14.76 3.39 -10.64
C GLU A 120 14.52 1.87 -10.47
N ALA A 121 15.04 1.28 -9.39
CA ALA A 121 14.95 -0.16 -9.17
C ALA A 121 13.49 -0.58 -8.94
N ARG A 122 13.01 -1.54 -9.73
CA ARG A 122 11.70 -2.19 -9.54
C ARG A 122 11.77 -3.44 -8.68
N ALA A 123 12.96 -3.94 -8.39
CA ALA A 123 13.15 -5.03 -7.46
C ALA A 123 14.51 -4.92 -6.78
N PHE A 124 14.56 -5.23 -5.49
CA PHE A 124 15.82 -5.32 -4.75
C PHE A 124 15.65 -6.20 -3.51
N THR A 125 16.78 -6.55 -2.90
CA THR A 125 16.81 -7.40 -1.71
C THR A 125 17.81 -6.86 -0.70
N LEU A 126 17.36 -6.77 0.53
CA LEU A 126 18.12 -6.52 1.75
C LEU A 126 18.10 -7.80 2.61
N PRO A 127 18.91 -7.90 3.67
CA PRO A 127 18.85 -9.05 4.58
C PRO A 127 17.45 -9.33 5.13
N ASP A 128 16.66 -8.29 5.39
CA ASP A 128 15.34 -8.36 6.02
C ASP A 128 14.17 -7.95 5.10
N LEU A 129 14.42 -7.60 3.84
CA LEU A 129 13.40 -7.20 2.87
C LEU A 129 13.66 -7.77 1.48
N ARG A 130 12.61 -8.32 0.85
CA ARG A 130 12.51 -8.48 -0.61
C ARG A 130 11.40 -7.59 -1.12
N PHE A 131 11.76 -6.61 -1.95
CA PHE A 131 10.84 -5.67 -2.56
C PHE A 131 10.67 -5.95 -4.06
N THR A 132 9.42 -5.87 -4.53
CA THR A 132 9.05 -5.92 -5.94
C THR A 132 7.98 -4.87 -6.24
N MET A 133 8.22 -4.02 -7.24
CA MET A 133 7.23 -3.16 -7.88
C MET A 133 6.88 -3.74 -9.25
N VAL A 134 5.62 -4.12 -9.39
CA VAL A 134 5.05 -4.52 -10.68
C VAL A 134 4.49 -3.26 -11.34
N GLU A 135 5.24 -2.73 -12.32
CA GLU A 135 4.84 -1.54 -13.05
C GLU A 135 3.75 -1.85 -14.07
N GLY A 136 2.66 -1.10 -14.03
CA GLY A 136 1.53 -1.22 -14.96
C GLY A 136 0.18 -1.12 -14.27
N ASP A 137 -0.88 -1.18 -15.06
CA ASP A 137 -2.25 -1.21 -14.56
C ASP A 137 -2.50 -2.52 -13.81
N ALA A 138 -2.85 -2.42 -12.52
CA ALA A 138 -3.14 -3.56 -11.65
C ALA A 138 -4.17 -4.53 -12.25
N ARG A 139 -5.13 -4.03 -13.04
CA ARG A 139 -6.15 -4.87 -13.73
C ARG A 139 -5.54 -5.82 -14.76
N GLN A 140 -4.37 -5.48 -15.28
CA GLN A 140 -3.64 -6.28 -16.27
C GLN A 140 -2.51 -7.09 -15.62
N THR A 141 -1.84 -6.49 -14.63
CA THR A 141 -0.63 -7.07 -14.04
C THR A 141 -0.93 -8.03 -12.88
N LEU A 142 -1.94 -7.74 -12.03
CA LEU A 142 -2.28 -8.61 -10.91
C LEU A 142 -2.73 -10.01 -11.38
N PRO A 143 -3.56 -10.18 -12.43
CA PRO A 143 -3.92 -11.51 -12.90
C PRO A 143 -2.73 -12.41 -13.26
N ALA A 144 -1.63 -11.82 -13.74
CA ALA A 144 -0.43 -12.54 -14.16
C ALA A 144 0.57 -12.78 -13.01
N TRP A 145 0.33 -12.23 -11.82
CA TRP A 145 1.23 -12.35 -10.69
C TRP A 145 1.18 -13.76 -10.09
N PRO A 146 2.30 -14.50 -9.97
CA PRO A 146 2.25 -15.93 -9.63
C PRO A 146 2.25 -16.21 -8.11
N GLU A 147 2.22 -15.19 -7.27
CA GLU A 147 2.39 -15.32 -5.82
C GLU A 147 1.07 -15.07 -5.06
N GLN A 148 1.09 -15.28 -3.75
CA GLN A 148 -0.02 -14.95 -2.87
C GLN A 148 0.48 -14.11 -1.70
N ALA A 149 -0.34 -13.15 -1.26
CA ALA A 149 -0.05 -12.30 -0.13
C ALA A 149 -0.73 -12.80 1.15
N ASP A 150 -0.06 -12.60 2.29
CA ASP A 150 -0.62 -12.79 3.62
C ASP A 150 -1.49 -11.59 4.05
N ALA A 151 -1.16 -10.40 3.55
CA ALA A 151 -1.89 -9.17 3.82
C ALA A 151 -1.92 -8.26 2.59
N TRP A 152 -3.08 -7.69 2.32
CA TRP A 152 -3.30 -6.70 1.27
C TRP A 152 -3.48 -5.30 1.84
N PHE A 153 -2.71 -4.36 1.31
CA PHE A 153 -2.94 -2.93 1.47
C PHE A 153 -3.64 -2.46 0.20
N LEU A 154 -4.97 -2.33 0.26
CA LEU A 154 -5.72 -1.77 -0.85
C LEU A 154 -5.67 -0.26 -0.69
N ASP A 155 -4.57 0.30 -1.19
CA ASP A 155 -4.28 1.72 -1.20
C ASP A 155 -4.43 2.26 -2.63
N GLY A 156 -4.25 3.56 -2.78
CA GLY A 156 -4.48 4.26 -4.03
C GLY A 156 -5.64 5.24 -3.93
N PHE A 157 -5.83 6.02 -4.99
CA PHE A 157 -6.77 7.14 -4.94
C PHE A 157 -8.22 6.69 -4.71
N SER A 158 -8.99 7.59 -4.11
CA SER A 158 -10.32 7.29 -3.60
C SER A 158 -11.23 6.69 -4.68
N PRO A 159 -12.21 5.83 -4.32
CA PRO A 159 -13.08 5.21 -5.32
C PRO A 159 -13.85 6.18 -6.23
N ALA A 160 -14.05 7.41 -5.78
CA ALA A 160 -14.65 8.46 -6.62
C ALA A 160 -13.68 9.01 -7.68
N LYS A 161 -12.37 8.98 -7.40
CA LYS A 161 -11.31 9.54 -8.25
C LYS A 161 -10.65 8.48 -9.13
N ASN A 162 -10.53 7.24 -8.66
CA ASN A 162 -9.98 6.11 -9.41
C ASN A 162 -10.87 4.86 -9.31
N PRO A 163 -12.10 4.89 -9.85
CA PRO A 163 -13.09 3.81 -9.68
C PRO A 163 -12.61 2.45 -10.20
N GLU A 164 -11.71 2.45 -11.19
CA GLU A 164 -11.22 1.24 -11.85
C GLU A 164 -10.39 0.35 -10.91
N LEU A 165 -9.72 0.93 -9.92
CA LEU A 165 -8.95 0.19 -8.90
C LEU A 165 -9.84 -0.53 -7.88
N TRP A 166 -11.14 -0.25 -7.87
CA TRP A 166 -12.08 -0.74 -6.87
C TRP A 166 -13.22 -1.57 -7.47
N GLY A 167 -13.07 -1.96 -8.74
CA GLY A 167 -14.03 -2.78 -9.46
C GLY A 167 -14.08 -4.24 -8.94
N PRO A 168 -15.21 -4.93 -9.14
CA PRO A 168 -15.39 -6.31 -8.69
C PRO A 168 -14.38 -7.28 -9.28
N GLU A 169 -13.97 -7.09 -10.54
CA GLU A 169 -12.96 -7.94 -11.19
C GLU A 169 -11.62 -7.88 -10.46
N LEU A 170 -11.14 -6.67 -10.14
CA LEU A 170 -9.86 -6.52 -9.44
C LEU A 170 -9.94 -7.01 -7.98
N MET A 171 -11.07 -6.80 -7.29
CA MET A 171 -11.27 -7.37 -5.94
C MET A 171 -11.32 -8.90 -5.96
N GLY A 172 -11.85 -9.49 -7.04
CA GLY A 172 -11.77 -10.93 -7.30
C GLY A 172 -10.32 -11.42 -7.42
N GLU A 173 -9.48 -10.68 -8.14
CA GLU A 173 -8.06 -10.99 -8.27
C GLU A 173 -7.29 -10.80 -6.95
N VAL A 174 -7.63 -9.79 -6.16
CA VAL A 174 -7.11 -9.63 -4.79
C VAL A 174 -7.43 -10.88 -3.96
N ALA A 175 -8.68 -11.34 -3.97
CA ALA A 175 -9.07 -12.55 -3.24
C ALA A 175 -8.33 -13.80 -3.76
N ARG A 176 -8.19 -13.94 -5.09
CA ARG A 176 -7.47 -15.06 -5.72
C ARG A 176 -6.01 -15.12 -5.28
N HIS A 177 -5.35 -13.98 -5.15
CA HIS A 177 -3.95 -13.87 -4.71
C HIS A 177 -3.79 -13.58 -3.21
N THR A 178 -4.82 -13.82 -2.41
CA THR A 178 -4.70 -13.81 -0.95
C THR A 178 -4.51 -15.24 -0.46
N ALA A 179 -3.48 -15.48 0.35
CA ALA A 179 -3.26 -16.78 0.98
C ALA A 179 -4.44 -17.16 1.89
N PRO A 180 -4.71 -18.46 2.12
CA PRO A 180 -5.68 -18.88 3.14
C PRO A 180 -5.37 -18.27 4.51
N GLY A 181 -6.38 -17.76 5.21
CA GLY A 181 -6.21 -17.00 6.45
C GLY A 181 -5.58 -15.61 6.27
N GLY A 182 -5.40 -15.16 5.03
CA GLY A 182 -4.92 -13.83 4.67
C GLY A 182 -5.94 -12.73 4.94
N SER A 183 -5.54 -11.48 4.78
CA SER A 183 -6.40 -10.32 5.03
C SER A 183 -6.22 -9.22 4.00
N ALA A 184 -7.17 -8.30 3.95
CA ALA A 184 -7.05 -7.02 3.25
C ALA A 184 -7.55 -5.89 4.14
N ALA A 185 -6.95 -4.70 4.01
CA ALA A 185 -7.43 -3.49 4.67
C ALA A 185 -7.37 -2.30 3.72
N THR A 186 -8.29 -1.36 3.91
CA THR A 186 -8.35 -0.11 3.14
C THR A 186 -9.00 1.02 3.93
N TYR A 187 -8.55 2.25 3.67
CA TYR A 187 -9.11 3.44 4.30
C TYR A 187 -10.55 3.71 3.87
N THR A 188 -10.97 3.22 2.69
CA THR A 188 -12.31 3.47 2.19
C THR A 188 -13.37 2.61 2.89
N ALA A 189 -14.54 3.21 3.12
CA ALA A 189 -15.74 2.53 3.62
C ALA A 189 -16.88 2.52 2.60
N ALA A 190 -16.56 2.77 1.32
CA ALA A 190 -17.52 2.80 0.23
C ALA A 190 -18.27 1.47 0.10
N GLY A 191 -19.60 1.54 -0.06
CA GLY A 191 -20.46 0.36 -0.04
C GLY A 191 -20.18 -0.61 -1.19
N HIS A 192 -19.81 -0.12 -2.38
CA HIS A 192 -19.52 -0.98 -3.53
C HIS A 192 -18.22 -1.78 -3.32
N VAL A 193 -17.17 -1.17 -2.73
CA VAL A 193 -15.90 -1.85 -2.43
C VAL A 193 -16.11 -3.00 -1.45
N ARG A 194 -16.89 -2.77 -0.37
CA ARG A 194 -17.20 -3.82 0.60
C ARG A 194 -18.00 -4.98 -0.02
N ARG A 195 -18.96 -4.68 -0.91
CA ARG A 195 -19.71 -5.71 -1.61
C ARG A 195 -18.81 -6.51 -2.55
N ALA A 196 -17.98 -5.84 -3.32
CA ALA A 196 -17.02 -6.48 -4.22
C ALA A 196 -16.06 -7.42 -3.48
N LEU A 197 -15.52 -7.00 -2.32
CA LEU A 197 -14.70 -7.87 -1.48
C LEU A 197 -15.48 -9.06 -0.92
N ALA A 198 -16.72 -8.85 -0.47
CA ALA A 198 -17.56 -9.94 0.05
C ALA A 198 -17.93 -10.96 -1.05
N GLU A 199 -18.30 -10.47 -2.24
CA GLU A 199 -18.59 -11.30 -3.42
C GLU A 199 -17.35 -12.07 -3.90
N ALA A 200 -16.16 -11.50 -3.72
CA ALA A 200 -14.89 -12.17 -3.98
C ALA A 200 -14.51 -13.25 -2.94
N GLY A 201 -15.30 -13.42 -1.87
CA GLY A 201 -15.13 -14.46 -0.86
C GLY A 201 -14.44 -14.02 0.43
N PHE A 202 -14.29 -12.72 0.67
CA PHE A 202 -13.83 -12.22 1.96
C PHE A 202 -14.96 -12.10 2.98
N GLU A 203 -14.65 -12.35 4.24
CA GLU A 203 -15.44 -11.87 5.37
C GLU A 203 -15.09 -10.41 5.63
N VAL A 204 -16.05 -9.51 5.39
CA VAL A 204 -15.82 -8.05 5.42
C VAL A 204 -16.39 -7.41 6.68
N GLU A 205 -15.57 -6.66 7.39
CA GLU A 205 -15.95 -5.90 8.59
C GLU A 205 -15.70 -4.39 8.38
N ARG A 206 -16.63 -3.57 8.89
CA ARG A 206 -16.46 -2.12 8.97
C ARG A 206 -15.89 -1.74 10.33
N ARG A 207 -14.73 -1.08 10.36
CA ARG A 207 -14.08 -0.60 11.60
C ARG A 207 -14.04 0.92 11.67
N PRO A 208 -13.82 1.53 12.85
CA PRO A 208 -13.59 2.97 12.97
C PRO A 208 -12.39 3.42 12.11
N GLY A 209 -12.56 4.51 11.36
CA GLY A 209 -11.48 5.08 10.55
C GLY A 209 -10.49 5.91 11.38
N HIS A 210 -9.38 6.31 10.77
CA HIS A 210 -8.38 7.13 11.42
C HIS A 210 -8.78 8.62 11.46
N GLY A 211 -8.50 9.29 12.58
CA GLY A 211 -8.74 10.73 12.74
C GLY A 211 -10.20 11.11 12.51
N ARG A 212 -10.46 11.95 11.50
CA ARG A 212 -11.82 12.42 11.14
C ARG A 212 -12.61 11.41 10.28
N LYS A 213 -11.96 10.36 9.75
CA LYS A 213 -12.62 9.35 8.90
C LYS A 213 -13.51 8.48 9.78
N ARG A 214 -14.81 8.42 9.47
CA ARG A 214 -15.79 7.68 10.29
C ARG A 214 -15.54 6.18 10.29
N HIS A 215 -15.20 5.61 9.14
CA HIS A 215 -15.07 4.17 8.98
C HIS A 215 -13.95 3.84 7.98
N MET A 216 -13.40 2.65 8.14
CA MET A 216 -12.52 1.94 7.21
C MET A 216 -13.07 0.52 6.97
N THR A 217 -12.46 -0.21 6.04
CA THR A 217 -12.82 -1.61 5.75
C THR A 217 -11.65 -2.54 6.06
N VAL A 218 -11.95 -3.64 6.75
CA VAL A 218 -11.05 -4.79 6.87
C VAL A 218 -11.76 -6.03 6.32
N ALA A 219 -10.97 -6.97 5.82
CA ALA A 219 -11.47 -8.18 5.19
C ALA A 219 -10.55 -9.35 5.54
N ARG A 220 -11.12 -10.55 5.76
CA ARG A 220 -10.36 -11.78 5.97
C ARG A 220 -10.78 -12.87 5.01
N LYS A 221 -9.80 -13.61 4.48
CA LYS A 221 -10.05 -14.77 3.63
C LYS A 221 -10.03 -16.00 4.53
N PRO A 222 -11.16 -16.74 4.62
CA PRO A 222 -11.22 -17.96 5.43
C PRO A 222 -10.28 -19.07 4.90
#